data_AF-A0A433VCM5-F1
#
_entry.id   AF-A0A433VCM5-F1
#
_cell.length_a   1.000
_cell.length_b   1.000
_cell.length_c   1.000
_cell.angle_alpha   90.00
_cell.angle_beta   90.00
_cell.angle_gamma   90.00
#
_symmetry.space_group_name_H-M   'P 1'
#
loop_
_entity.id
_entity.type
_entity.pdbx_description
1 polymer ?
#
loop_
_entity_poly.entity_id
_entity_poly.type
_entity_poly.pdbx_seq_one_letter_code
_entity_poly.pdbx_strand_id
1 'polypeptide(L)'
;MFISCRTEDGKAHSLQINSLSSFSEFLNCYSINNYDLQINQVKYHLQKTGKCGKRDYPKITLQKDGFALPTELTLTQVSDLEYFLLEHIGNIYYLEIDSSVYQMSR
;
A
#
# COMPACT_ATOMS: atom_id res chain seq x y z
N MET A 1 12.03 -2.00 -2.35
CA MET A 1 10.82 -2.58 -1.72
C MET A 1 10.28 -3.76 -2.51
N PHE A 2 9.69 -4.77 -1.86
CA PHE A 2 9.04 -5.92 -2.49
C PHE A 2 7.61 -6.07 -2.00
N ILE A 3 6.64 -6.24 -2.89
CA ILE A 3 5.26 -6.60 -2.54
C ILE A 3 4.99 -8.03 -2.98
N SER A 4 4.16 -8.73 -2.22
CA SER A 4 3.68 -10.06 -2.58
C SER A 4 2.27 -10.31 -2.08
N CYS A 5 1.64 -11.34 -2.62
CA CYS A 5 0.33 -11.79 -2.20
C CYS A 5 0.04 -13.22 -2.64
N ARG A 6 -1.03 -13.80 -2.10
CA ARG A 6 -1.55 -15.10 -2.52
C ARG A 6 -3.00 -14.97 -2.96
N THR A 7 -3.30 -15.42 -4.18
CA THR A 7 -4.65 -15.44 -4.75
C THR A 7 -5.48 -16.61 -4.24
N GLU A 8 -6.79 -16.57 -4.45
CA GLU A 8 -7.74 -17.61 -4.00
C GLU A 8 -7.42 -18.99 -4.59
N ASP A 9 -6.82 -19.04 -5.78
CA ASP A 9 -6.33 -20.27 -6.42
C ASP A 9 -4.99 -20.78 -5.85
N GLY A 10 -4.50 -20.15 -4.77
CA GLY A 10 -3.29 -20.53 -4.06
C GLY A 10 -1.99 -20.05 -4.71
N LYS A 11 -2.04 -19.34 -5.85
CA LYS A 11 -0.84 -18.85 -6.53
C LYS A 11 -0.22 -17.68 -5.76
N ALA A 12 1.10 -17.73 -5.65
CA ALA A 12 1.89 -16.63 -5.09
C ALA A 12 2.31 -15.68 -6.21
N HIS A 13 2.12 -14.38 -5.97
CA HIS A 13 2.55 -13.31 -6.85
C HIS A 13 3.44 -12.36 -6.07
N SER A 14 4.49 -11.84 -6.72
CA SER A 14 5.41 -10.90 -6.10
C SER A 14 6.01 -9.97 -7.14
N LEU A 15 6.29 -8.73 -6.73
CA LEU A 15 6.90 -7.72 -7.58
C LEU A 15 7.86 -6.85 -6.77
N GLN A 16 9.00 -6.51 -7.36
CA GLN A 16 9.85 -5.46 -6.85
C GLN A 16 9.21 -4.10 -7.19
N ILE A 17 8.97 -3.28 -6.16
CA ILE A 17 8.35 -1.97 -6.31
C ILE A 17 9.43 -0.90 -6.29
N ASN A 18 9.55 -0.20 -7.42
CA ASN A 18 10.50 0.90 -7.63
C ASN A 18 9.78 2.23 -7.93
N SER A 19 8.46 2.21 -8.09
CA SER A 19 7.64 3.39 -8.37
C SER A 19 6.20 3.22 -7.87
N LEU A 20 5.50 4.33 -7.65
CA LEU A 20 4.07 4.29 -7.29
C LEU A 20 3.23 3.66 -8.40
N SER A 21 3.58 3.86 -9.67
CA SER A 21 2.89 3.22 -10.79
C SER A 21 2.96 1.70 -10.70
N SER A 22 4.15 1.13 -10.44
CA SER A 22 4.32 -0.32 -10.27
C SER A 22 3.56 -0.86 -9.06
N PHE A 23 3.48 -0.06 -7.99
CA PHE A 23 2.74 -0.40 -6.79
C PHE A 23 1.23 -0.45 -7.05
N SER A 24 0.67 0.63 -7.61
CA SER A 24 -0.75 0.72 -7.97
C SER A 24 -1.14 -0.33 -9.00
N GLU A 25 -0.27 -0.65 -9.97
CA GLU A 25 -0.53 -1.71 -10.94
C GLU A 25 -0.63 -3.08 -10.26
N PHE A 26 0.31 -3.42 -9.39
CA PHE A 26 0.28 -4.69 -8.66
C PHE A 26 -0.99 -4.84 -7.80
N LEU A 27 -1.38 -3.77 -7.07
CA LEU A 27 -2.60 -3.76 -6.26
C LEU A 27 -3.87 -3.92 -7.11
N ASN A 28 -3.83 -3.59 -8.40
CA ASN A 28 -4.98 -3.67 -9.30
C ASN A 28 -5.03 -4.96 -10.13
N CYS A 29 -3.91 -5.68 -10.25
CA CYS A 29 -3.86 -6.94 -10.99
C CYS A 29 -4.67 -8.07 -10.34
N TYR A 30 -4.85 -8.03 -9.02
CA TYR A 30 -5.42 -9.13 -8.26
C TYR A 30 -6.66 -8.69 -7.48
N SER A 31 -7.69 -9.55 -7.46
CA SER A 31 -8.98 -9.30 -6.77
C SER A 31 -8.94 -9.68 -5.29
N ILE A 32 -7.77 -9.54 -4.65
CA ILE A 32 -7.56 -9.86 -3.24
C ILE A 32 -7.39 -8.57 -2.42
N ASN A 33 -7.47 -8.73 -1.10
CA ASN A 33 -7.35 -7.62 -0.18
C ASN A 33 -6.12 -7.68 0.72
N ASN A 34 -5.41 -8.80 0.78
CA ASN A 34 -4.27 -8.97 1.69
C ASN A 34 -2.97 -9.10 0.91
N TYR A 35 -1.99 -8.27 1.28
CA TYR A 35 -0.69 -8.20 0.66
C TYR A 35 0.40 -8.16 1.74
N ASP A 36 1.58 -8.66 1.41
CA ASP A 36 2.78 -8.56 2.23
C ASP A 36 3.76 -7.61 1.55
N LEU A 37 4.18 -6.59 2.28
CA LEU A 37 5.21 -5.64 1.86
C LEU A 37 6.48 -5.86 2.65
N GLN A 38 7.59 -6.02 1.96
CA GLN A 38 8.91 -6.11 2.56
C GLN A 38 9.73 -4.87 2.18
N ILE A 39 10.22 -4.18 3.20
CA ILE A 39 11.19 -3.10 3.08
C ILE A 39 12.39 -3.50 3.91
N ASN A 40 13.53 -3.71 3.26
CA ASN A 40 14.73 -4.29 3.87
C ASN A 40 14.43 -5.64 4.53
N GLN A 41 14.63 -5.76 5.86
CA GLN A 41 14.36 -6.97 6.64
C GLN A 41 13.01 -6.94 7.37
N VAL A 42 12.23 -5.86 7.24
CA VAL A 42 10.95 -5.70 7.91
C VAL A 42 9.82 -6.10 6.97
N LYS A 43 8.87 -6.89 7.49
CA LYS A 43 7.66 -7.33 6.79
C LYS A 43 6.45 -6.60 7.37
N TYR A 44 5.59 -6.14 6.48
CA TYR A 44 4.39 -5.40 6.79
C TYR A 44 3.20 -6.08 6.11
N HIS A 45 2.11 -6.26 6.84
CA HIS A 45 0.84 -6.65 6.24
C HIS A 45 0.12 -5.40 5.75
N LEU A 46 -0.31 -5.42 4.49
CA LEU A 46 -1.10 -4.40 3.83
C LEU A 46 -2.49 -4.96 3.54
N GLN A 47 -3.52 -4.32 4.07
CA GLN A 47 -4.91 -4.62 3.70
C GLN A 47 -5.47 -3.54 2.76
N LYS A 48 -5.91 -3.94 1.57
CA LYS A 48 -6.63 -3.10 0.60
C LYS A 48 -8.11 -3.07 0.98
N THR A 49 -8.64 -1.88 1.25
CA THR A 49 -10.07 -1.68 1.61
C THR A 49 -10.87 -0.98 0.51
N GLY A 50 -10.20 -0.44 -0.53
CA GLY A 50 -10.81 0.28 -1.65
C GLY A 50 -10.29 -0.15 -3.02
N LYS A 51 -10.82 0.44 -4.10
CA LYS A 51 -10.31 0.24 -5.48
C LYS A 51 -9.29 1.32 -5.81
N CYS A 52 -8.13 0.94 -6.36
CA CYS A 52 -7.13 1.89 -6.83
C CYS A 52 -7.34 2.13 -8.34
N GLY A 53 -7.50 3.37 -8.80
CA GLY A 53 -7.54 3.65 -10.23
C GLY A 53 -6.13 3.63 -10.86
N LYS A 54 -6.06 3.57 -12.20
CA LYS A 54 -4.80 3.61 -12.96
C LYS A 54 -4.05 4.95 -12.87
N ARG A 55 -4.69 6.01 -12.40
CA ARG A 55 -4.14 7.38 -12.33
C ARG A 55 -4.15 7.96 -10.91
N ASP A 56 -4.43 7.12 -9.92
CA ASP A 56 -4.65 7.58 -8.54
C ASP A 56 -3.44 7.28 -7.67
N TYR A 57 -3.11 8.22 -6.80
CA TYR A 57 -2.08 8.03 -5.78
C TYR A 57 -2.71 7.27 -4.60
N PRO A 58 -2.17 6.11 -4.20
CA PRO A 58 -2.72 5.38 -3.08
C PRO A 58 -2.50 6.15 -1.77
N LYS A 59 -3.58 6.37 -1.03
CA LYS A 59 -3.53 6.88 0.34
C LYS A 59 -3.18 5.75 1.29
N ILE A 60 -2.36 6.05 2.29
CA ILE A 60 -1.99 5.09 3.34
C ILE A 60 -2.47 5.60 4.68
N THR A 61 -3.25 4.76 5.35
CA THR A 61 -3.63 4.96 6.74
C THR A 61 -2.88 3.97 7.61
N LEU A 62 -2.39 4.45 8.74
CA LEU A 62 -1.75 3.61 9.72
C LEU A 62 -2.82 3.14 10.72
N GLN A 63 -2.94 1.85 10.98
CA GLN A 63 -3.76 1.38 12.10
C GLN A 63 -2.88 0.68 13.13
N LYS A 64 -3.19 0.88 14.40
CA LYS A 64 -2.56 0.17 15.51
C LYS A 64 -3.67 -0.32 16.44
N ASP A 65 -3.67 -1.61 16.74
CA ASP A 65 -4.68 -2.26 17.60
C ASP A 65 -6.14 -2.00 17.15
N GLY A 66 -6.37 -1.92 15.83
CA GLY A 66 -7.69 -1.65 15.24
C GLY A 66 -8.10 -0.17 15.20
N PHE A 67 -7.26 0.75 15.67
CA PHE A 67 -7.51 2.19 15.61
C PHE A 67 -6.70 2.83 14.49
N ALA A 68 -7.37 3.55 13.60
CA ALA A 68 -6.70 4.43 12.65
C ALA A 68 -5.97 5.54 13.41
N LEU A 69 -4.66 5.61 13.23
CA LEU A 69 -3.88 6.75 13.69
C LEU A 69 -4.24 7.94 12.80
N PRO A 70 -4.29 9.17 13.35
CA PRO A 70 -4.60 10.38 12.59
C PRO A 70 -3.50 10.77 11.58
N THR A 71 -2.54 9.89 11.33
CA THR A 71 -1.44 10.10 10.39
C THR A 71 -1.83 9.54 9.04
N GLU A 72 -2.19 10.44 8.13
CA GLU A 72 -2.47 10.12 6.73
C GLU A 72 -1.24 10.48 5.88
N LEU A 73 -0.82 9.56 5.01
CA LEU A 73 0.23 9.85 4.02
C LEU A 73 -0.34 9.80 2.62
N THR A 74 -0.24 10.92 1.93
CA THR A 74 -0.38 10.98 0.46
C THR A 74 0.97 10.64 -0.15
N LEU A 75 1.05 9.51 -0.85
CA LEU A 75 2.27 9.09 -1.53
C LEU A 75 2.51 9.94 -2.78
N THR A 76 3.58 10.73 -2.80
CA THR A 76 4.03 11.46 -4.00
C THR A 76 5.14 10.72 -4.73
N GLN A 77 5.93 9.95 -3.98
CA GLN A 77 6.98 9.04 -4.45
C GLN A 77 7.00 7.78 -3.58
N VAL A 78 7.58 6.68 -4.09
CA VAL A 78 7.62 5.41 -3.35
C VAL A 78 8.51 5.47 -2.10
N SER A 79 9.50 6.37 -2.07
CA SER A 79 10.35 6.58 -0.90
C SER A 79 9.60 7.20 0.28
N ASP A 80 8.48 7.89 0.04
CA ASP A 80 7.64 8.43 1.12
C ASP A 80 7.07 7.26 1.95
N LEU A 81 6.75 6.14 1.30
CA LEU A 81 6.30 4.91 1.95
C LEU A 81 7.39 4.30 2.83
N GLU A 82 8.61 4.24 2.31
CA GLU A 82 9.76 3.72 3.06
C GLU A 82 10.03 4.56 4.30
N TYR A 83 10.06 5.89 4.15
CA TYR A 83 10.26 6.82 5.26
C TYR A 83 9.15 6.69 6.31
N PHE A 84 7.89 6.69 5.89
CA PHE A 84 6.75 6.65 6.78
C PHE A 84 6.66 5.36 7.61
N LEU A 85 6.94 4.21 7.01
CA LEU A 85 6.89 2.93 7.71
C LEU A 85 8.09 2.76 8.66
N LEU A 86 9.25 3.32 8.33
CA LEU A 86 10.42 3.33 9.23
C LEU A 86 10.16 4.14 10.51
N GLU A 87 9.43 5.26 10.41
CA GLU A 87 9.07 6.10 11.56
C GLU A 87 8.02 5.45 12.48
N HIS A 88 7.30 4.44 12.00
CA HIS A 88 6.12 3.91 12.70
C HIS A 88 6.11 2.39 12.76
N ILE A 89 7.22 1.76 13.17
CA ILE A 89 7.37 0.29 13.24
C ILE A 89 6.22 -0.35 14.04
N GLY A 90 5.40 -1.15 13.37
CA GLY A 90 4.22 -1.85 13.88
C GLY A 90 3.86 -3.05 12.98
N ASN A 91 2.92 -3.91 13.39
CA ASN A 91 2.75 -5.23 12.76
C ASN A 91 1.66 -5.32 11.68
N ILE A 92 0.71 -4.37 11.61
CA ILE A 92 -0.44 -4.45 10.69
C ILE A 92 -0.79 -3.04 10.20
N TYR A 93 -0.74 -2.81 8.89
CA TYR A 93 -1.08 -1.53 8.27
C TYR A 93 -2.26 -1.72 7.33
N TYR A 94 -3.24 -0.82 7.40
CA TYR A 94 -4.45 -0.90 6.60
C TYR A 94 -4.43 0.25 5.59
N LEU A 95 -4.20 -0.11 4.32
CA LEU A 95 -4.10 0.83 3.23
C LEU A 95 -5.50 1.16 2.70
N GLU A 96 -6.05 2.30 3.10
CA GLU A 96 -7.31 2.81 2.57
C GLU A 96 -7.07 3.69 1.34
N ILE A 97 -7.41 3.17 0.17
CA ILE A 97 -7.28 3.87 -1.10
C ILE A 97 -8.61 4.56 -1.41
N ASP A 98 -8.74 5.82 -0.99
CA ASP A 98 -9.84 6.71 -1.35
C ASP A 98 -9.41 7.62 -2.51
N SER A 99 -10.08 7.50 -3.65
CA SER A 99 -9.79 8.24 -4.88
C SER A 99 -10.55 9.58 -4.98
N SER A 100 -11.15 10.06 -3.89
CA SER A 100 -12.03 11.25 -3.94
C SER A 100 -11.32 12.59 -3.77
N VAL A 101 -10.00 12.63 -3.53
CA VAL A 101 -9.29 13.89 -3.29
C VAL A 101 -7.98 13.93 -4.09
N TYR A 102 -7.77 15.02 -4.83
CA TYR A 102 -6.59 15.39 -5.62
C TYR A 102 -6.53 14.97 -7.09
N GLN A 103 -7.46 15.52 -7.89
CA GLN A 103 -7.00 16.14 -9.14
C GLN A 103 -6.16 17.38 -8.76
N MET A 104 -4.83 17.32 -8.87
CA MET A 104 -4.08 18.56 -9.01
C MET A 104 -4.43 19.12 -10.39
N SER A 105 -5.32 20.11 -10.41
CA SER A 105 -5.59 20.94 -11.57
C SER A 105 -4.27 21.53 -12.08
N ARG A 106 -3.96 21.28 -13.35
CA ARG A 106 -2.89 21.94 -14.09
C ARG A 106 -3.14 23.45 -14.21
#